data_AF-A0AA42U368-F1
#
_entry.id   AF-A0AA42U368-F1
#
_cell.length_a   1.000
_cell.length_b   1.000
_cell.length_c   1.000
_cell.angle_alpha   90.00
_cell.angle_beta   90.00
_cell.angle_gamma   90.00
#
_symmetry.space_group_name_H-M   'P 1'
#
loop_
_entity.id
_entity.type
_entity.pdbx_description
1 polymer ?
#
loop_
_entity_poly.entity_id
_entity_poly.type
_entity_poly.pdbx_seq_one_letter_code
_entity_poly.pdbx_strand_id
1 'polypeptide(L)' 'MPIQNPEAAVSTELSRELLERHGELMGGSDLQRNLGFPNGRTFGRAVQRELLPVRTFPLPGRRGLFAKTRDVAEWLNSL' A
#
# COMPACT_ATOMS: atom_id res chain seq x y z
N MET A 1 30.29 13.66 -11.77
CA MET A 1 29.62 13.06 -10.60
C MET A 1 28.15 12.92 -10.95
N PRO A 2 27.54 11.72 -10.95
CA PRO A 2 26.12 11.61 -11.18
C PRO A 2 25.41 12.24 -9.98
N ILE A 3 24.50 13.15 -10.28
CA ILE A 3 23.65 13.82 -9.31
C ILE A 3 22.66 12.75 -8.85
N GLN A 4 22.97 12.04 -7.77
CA GLN A 4 22.03 11.10 -7.15
C GLN A 4 20.86 11.93 -6.66
N ASN A 5 19.70 11.82 -7.32
CA ASN A 5 18.50 12.54 -6.91
C ASN A 5 18.01 11.93 -5.58
N PRO A 6 18.06 12.65 -4.45
CA PRO A 6 17.78 12.07 -3.14
C PRO A 6 16.34 11.55 -3.04
N GLU A 7 15.40 12.15 -3.76
CA GLU A 7 14.01 11.69 -3.84
C GLU A 7 13.87 10.29 -4.46
N ALA A 8 14.65 9.99 -5.50
CA ALA A 8 14.62 8.68 -6.15
C ALA A 8 15.21 7.58 -5.25
N ALA A 9 16.22 7.92 -4.45
CA ALA A 9 16.82 7.00 -3.48
C ALA A 9 15.85 6.68 -2.33
N VAL A 10 15.15 7.68 -1.79
CA VAL A 10 14.15 7.49 -0.71
C VAL A 10 12.95 6.68 -1.21
N SER A 11 12.46 6.95 -2.42
CA SER A 11 11.36 6.19 -3.04
C SER A 11 11.68 4.70 -3.22
N THR A 12 12.93 4.40 -3.59
CA THR A 12 13.42 3.03 -3.74
C THR A 12 13.52 2.32 -2.39
N GLU A 13 14.02 3.03 -1.36
CA GLU A 13 14.16 2.48 -0.01
C GLU A 13 12.78 2.15 0.60
N LEU A 14 11.82 3.07 0.53
CA LEU A 14 10.46 2.84 1.03
C LEU A 14 9.81 1.61 0.36
N SER A 15 9.93 1.51 -0.96
CA SER A 15 9.38 0.38 -1.71
C SER A 15 10.00 -0.94 -1.26
N ARG A 16 11.32 -0.95 -1.00
CA ARG A 16 12.05 -2.11 -0.52
C ARG A 16 11.64 -2.48 0.89
N GLU A 17 11.57 -1.52 1.82
CA GLU A 17 11.15 -1.75 3.20
C GLU A 17 9.73 -2.34 3.27
N LEU A 18 8.80 -1.81 2.48
CA LEU A 18 7.43 -2.30 2.42
C LEU A 18 7.36 -3.72 1.86
N LEU A 19 8.14 -4.01 0.81
CA LEU A 19 8.24 -5.36 0.23
C LEU A 19 8.87 -6.36 1.20
N GLU A 20 9.92 -5.97 1.92
CA GLU A 20 10.57 -6.84 2.92
C GLU A 20 9.63 -7.14 4.10
N ARG A 21 8.81 -6.16 4.51
CA ARG A 21 7.88 -6.32 5.64
C ARG A 21 6.61 -7.10 5.30
N HIS A 22 6.02 -6.84 4.13
CA HIS A 22 4.69 -7.36 3.78
C HIS A 22 4.72 -8.41 2.65
N GLY A 23 5.86 -8.57 1.97
CA GLY A 23 5.96 -9.35 0.74
C GLY A 23 5.32 -8.64 -0.45
N GLU A 24 5.05 -9.39 -1.52
CA GLU A 24 4.44 -8.85 -2.75
C GLU A 24 3.00 -8.35 -2.56
N LEU A 25 2.29 -8.86 -1.55
CA LEU A 25 0.88 -8.59 -1.30
C LEU A 25 0.66 -8.05 0.11
N MET A 26 0.09 -6.85 0.20
CA MET A 26 -0.31 -6.23 1.46
C MET A 26 -1.82 -6.40 1.64
N GLY A 27 -2.27 -6.87 2.80
CA GLY A 27 -3.69 -7.10 3.06
C GLY A 27 -4.12 -6.78 4.49
N GLY A 28 -5.44 -6.81 4.69
CA GLY A 28 -6.04 -6.68 6.02
C GLY A 28 -5.66 -5.39 6.75
N SER A 29 -5.25 -5.53 8.02
CA SER A 29 -4.90 -4.38 8.88
C SER A 29 -3.65 -3.64 8.43
N ASP A 30 -2.75 -4.29 7.70
CA ASP A 30 -1.54 -3.64 7.20
C ASP A 30 -1.87 -2.72 6.03
N LEU A 31 -2.71 -3.18 5.11
CA LEU A 31 -3.23 -2.35 4.03
C LEU A 31 -4.00 -1.15 4.60
N GLN A 32 -4.88 -1.39 5.57
CA GLN A 32 -5.60 -0.32 6.25
C GLN A 32 -4.66 0.75 6.83
N ARG A 33 -3.63 0.32 7.57
CA ARG A 33 -2.70 1.24 8.25
C ARG A 33 -1.84 2.02 7.27
N ASN A 34 -1.29 1.37 6.24
CA ASN A 34 -0.47 2.03 5.23
C ASN A 34 -1.27 3.02 4.38
N LEU A 35 -2.57 2.79 4.19
CA LEU A 35 -3.46 3.74 3.52
C LEU A 35 -3.97 4.88 4.44
N GLY A 36 -3.51 4.94 5.69
CA GLY A 36 -3.87 6.02 6.63
C GLY A 36 -5.26 5.90 7.26
N PHE A 37 -5.92 4.74 7.19
CA PHE A 37 -7.24 4.57 7.80
C PHE A 37 -7.14 4.21 9.29
N PRO A 38 -7.79 4.98 10.18
CA PRO A 38 -7.64 4.82 11.63
C PRO A 38 -8.28 3.53 12.17
N ASN A 39 -9.32 3.01 11.51
CA ASN A 39 -9.99 1.78 11.93
C ASN A 39 -10.62 1.05 10.73
N GLY A 40 -10.94 -0.23 10.94
CA GLY A 40 -11.51 -1.09 9.91
C GLY A 40 -12.90 -0.67 9.43
N ARG A 41 -13.66 0.09 10.23
CA ARG A 41 -14.99 0.60 9.82
C ARG A 41 -14.85 1.70 8.77
N THR A 42 -13.91 2.64 8.94
CA THR A 42 -13.64 3.68 7.94
C THR A 42 -13.09 3.06 6.66
N PHE A 43 -12.17 2.10 6.78
CA PHE A 43 -11.66 1.36 5.62
C PHE A 43 -12.74 0.59 4.88
N GLY A 44 -13.59 -0.15 5.60
CA GLY A 44 -14.72 -0.87 4.99
C GLY A 44 -15.71 0.06 4.28
N ARG A 45 -15.95 1.28 4.82
CA ARG A 45 -16.75 2.30 4.13
C ARG A 45 -16.08 2.81 2.86
N ALA A 46 -14.77 3.04 2.88
CA ALA A 46 -14.02 3.46 1.70
C ALA A 46 -14.04 2.37 0.62
N VAL A 47 -13.89 1.11 1.01
CA VAL A 47 -14.02 -0.07 0.13
C VAL A 47 -15.39 -0.12 -0.54
N GLN A 48 -16.47 -0.03 0.23
CA GLN A 48 -17.84 -0.08 -0.33
C GLN A 48 -18.16 1.07 -1.29
N ARG A 49 -17.46 2.20 -1.14
CA ARG A 49 -17.62 3.38 -1.99
C ARG A 49 -16.58 3.46 -3.11
N GLU A 50 -15.72 2.44 -3.23
CA GLU A 50 -14.62 2.42 -4.22
C GLU A 50 -13.68 3.63 -4.11
N LEU A 51 -13.48 4.14 -2.89
CA LEU A 51 -12.68 5.33 -2.59
C LEU A 51 -11.23 5.00 -2.18
N LEU A 52 -10.76 3.79 -2.46
CA LEU A 52 -9.38 3.44 -2.16
C LEU A 52 -8.43 4.04 -3.21
N PRO A 53 -7.32 4.66 -2.79
CA PRO A 53 -6.39 5.28 -3.72
C PRO A 53 -5.56 4.27 -4.53
N VAL A 54 -5.61 2.99 -4.13
CA VAL A 54 -4.89 1.89 -4.76
C VAL A 54 -5.85 0.81 -5.23
N ARG A 55 -5.44 0.05 -6.23
CA ARG A 55 -6.21 -1.11 -6.69
C ARG A 55 -6.19 -2.19 -5.62
N THR A 56 -7.38 -2.70 -5.30
CA THR A 56 -7.53 -3.82 -4.35
C THR A 56 -8.29 -4.97 -4.98
N PHE A 57 -8.01 -6.17 -4.51
CA PHE A 57 -8.65 -7.40 -4.97
C PHE A 57 -8.84 -8.39 -3.82
N PRO A 58 -9.90 -9.21 -3.88
CA PRO A 58 -10.04 -10.34 -2.97
C PRO A 58 -9.09 -11.48 -3.37
N LEU A 59 -8.64 -12.26 -2.39
CA LEU A 59 -7.92 -13.51 -2.65
C LEU A 59 -8.83 -14.70 -2.33
N PRO A 60 -9.00 -15.67 -3.25
CA PRO A 60 -9.74 -16.89 -2.98
C PRO A 60 -9.19 -17.60 -1.72
N GLY A 61 -10.08 -17.98 -0.80
CA GLY A 61 -9.71 -18.67 0.42
C GLY A 61 -9.08 -17.80 1.52
N ARG A 62 -8.95 -16.48 1.32
CA ARG A 62 -8.47 -15.55 2.36
C ARG A 62 -9.48 -14.43 2.60
N ARG A 63 -9.76 -14.16 3.87
CA ARG A 63 -10.68 -13.08 4.26
C ARG A 63 -10.00 -11.71 4.12
N GLY A 64 -10.69 -10.77 3.47
CA GLY A 64 -10.27 -9.38 3.36
C GLY A 64 -9.79 -8.99 1.96
N LEU A 65 -9.35 -7.75 1.83
CA LEU A 65 -8.80 -7.20 0.60
C LEU A 65 -7.28 -7.18 0.66
N PHE A 66 -6.70 -7.30 -0.53
CA PHE A 66 -5.28 -7.26 -0.78
C PHE A 66 -4.99 -6.21 -1.86
N ALA A 67 -3.83 -5.57 -1.74
CA ALA A 67 -3.23 -4.73 -2.76
C ALA A 67 -1.83 -5.25 -3.03
N LYS A 68 -1.28 -4.94 -4.21
CA LYS A 68 0.15 -5.13 -4.42
C LYS A 68 0.90 -4.13 -3.56
N THR A 69 1.92 -4.60 -2.86
CA THR A 69 2.75 -3.73 -2.01
C THR A 69 3.43 -2.64 -2.84
N ARG A 70 3.78 -2.95 -4.09
CA ARG A 70 4.36 -1.99 -5.05
C ARG A 70 3.39 -0.86 -5.39
N ASP A 71 2.13 -1.18 -5.69
CA ASP A 71 1.10 -0.17 -5.97
C ASP A 71 0.88 0.76 -4.76
N VAL A 72 0.96 0.24 -3.54
CA VAL A 72 0.88 1.04 -2.30
C VAL A 72 2.11 1.94 -2.16
N ALA A 73 3.31 1.41 -2.41
CA ALA A 73 4.55 2.18 -2.34
C ALA A 73 4.58 3.30 -3.39
N GLU A 74 4.17 3.02 -4.63
CA GLU A 74 4.04 4.01 -5.70
C GLU A 74 3.07 5.13 -5.33
N TRP A 75 1.91 4.77 -4.77
CA TRP A 75 0.96 5.77 -4.28
C TRP A 75 1.55 6.63 -3.16
N LEU A 76 2.19 6.04 -2.15
CA LEU A 76 2.83 6.76 -1.05
C LEU A 76 3.95 7.70 -1.54
N ASN A 77 4.69 7.28 -2.57
CA ASN A 77 5.72 8.10 -3.22
C ASN A 77 5.15 9.25 -4.07
N SER A 78 3.86 9.19 -4.44
CA SER A 78 3.21 10.24 -5.23
C SER A 78 2.55 11.34 -4.39
N LEU A 79 2.50 11.16 -3.05
CA LEU A 79 1.99 12.16 -2.10
C LEU A 79 2.98 13.30 -1.90
#